data_AF-A0A2T6KV29-F1
#
_entry.id   AF-A0A2T6KV29-F1
#
_cell.length_a   1.000
_cell.length_b   1.000
_cell.length_c   1.000
_cell.angle_alpha   90.00
_cell.angle_beta   90.00
_cell.angle_gamma   90.00
#
_symmetry.space_group_name_H-M   'P 1'
#
loop_
_entity.id
_entity.type
_entity.pdbx_description
1 polymer ?
#
loop_
_entity_poly.entity_id
_entity_poly.type
_entity_poly.pdbx_seq_one_letter_code
_entity_poly.pdbx_strand_id
1 'polypeptide(L)'
;MQGIDLAEPAGQGTDLARRSALHRGVVLALCLGLAGLPAACSGTAASTETQAVRLVVPDANIREPSDPCSGARAFRYAHPEAAYEVVADGDVLAAGALPEGQAEKAFSIDLGSDRQPTVCVMSLEVPASVDLAGAELMIGDHGPVPIEPNPALDDVPEAVLR
;
A
#
# COMPACT_ATOMS: atom_id res chain seq x y z
N MET A 1 -33.10 -33.57 24.56
CA MET A 1 -32.76 -33.10 25.92
C MET A 1 -31.37 -33.63 26.27
N GLN A 2 -30.35 -32.83 25.96
CA GLN A 2 -28.97 -33.06 26.40
C GLN A 2 -28.45 -31.68 26.84
N GLY A 3 -28.06 -31.59 28.11
CA GLY A 3 -27.63 -30.37 28.78
C GLY A 3 -26.21 -29.98 28.40
N ILE A 4 -26.00 -28.68 28.25
CA ILE A 4 -24.71 -28.06 27.96
C ILE A 4 -24.24 -27.48 29.30
N ASP A 5 -23.23 -28.10 29.90
CA ASP A 5 -22.56 -27.56 31.08
C ASP A 5 -21.72 -26.34 30.69
N LEU A 6 -22.03 -25.22 31.35
CA LEU A 6 -21.33 -23.96 31.28
C LEU A 6 -20.04 -24.05 32.10
N ALA A 7 -18.90 -23.74 31.49
CA ALA A 7 -17.67 -23.46 32.22
C ALA A 7 -17.29 -21.99 32.01
N GLU A 8 -17.60 -21.18 33.02
CA GLU A 8 -17.08 -19.82 33.23
C GLU A 8 -15.59 -19.87 33.59
N PRO A 9 -14.72 -19.03 33.00
CA PRO A 9 -13.41 -18.75 33.56
C PRO A 9 -13.50 -17.67 34.64
N ALA A 10 -13.22 -18.06 35.89
CA ALA A 10 -12.97 -17.17 37.02
C ALA A 10 -11.46 -16.97 37.24
N GLY A 11 -11.04 -15.72 37.43
CA GLY A 11 -9.71 -15.32 37.91
C GLY A 11 -9.47 -13.83 37.64
N GLN A 12 -9.85 -12.91 38.55
CA GLN A 12 -9.01 -12.35 39.64
C GLN A 12 -7.62 -11.96 39.12
N GLY A 13 -7.20 -10.69 39.05
CA GLY A 13 -7.44 -9.57 39.96
C GLY A 13 -6.21 -9.40 40.85
N THR A 14 -5.17 -8.70 40.35
CA THR A 14 -4.11 -8.13 41.19
C THR A 14 -3.77 -6.73 40.75
N ASP A 15 -4.28 -5.80 41.54
CA ASP A 15 -3.85 -4.44 41.73
C ASP A 15 -2.33 -4.37 42.01
N LEU A 16 -1.59 -3.62 41.20
CA LEU A 16 -0.21 -3.22 41.55
C LEU A 16 -0.03 -1.73 41.22
N ALA A 17 -0.53 -0.91 42.12
CA ALA A 17 0.25 0.08 42.84
C ALA A 17 1.38 0.80 42.05
N ARG A 18 1.03 2.01 41.59
CA ARG A 18 1.61 3.27 42.10
C ARG A 18 3.15 3.34 42.12
N ARG A 19 3.73 3.94 41.08
CA ARG A 19 5.00 4.69 41.21
C ARG A 19 4.91 6.04 40.50
N SER A 20 4.35 7.01 41.22
CA SER A 20 4.62 8.43 41.03
C SER A 20 6.07 8.70 41.44
N ALA A 21 6.91 9.22 40.54
CA ALA A 21 8.19 9.81 40.90
C ALA A 21 8.45 11.03 40.02
N LEU A 22 7.90 12.16 40.47
CA LEU A 22 8.32 13.51 40.13
C LEU A 22 9.85 13.59 40.13
N HIS A 23 10.46 13.91 38.98
CA HIS A 23 11.81 14.44 38.95
C HIS A 23 11.74 15.92 38.55
N ARG A 24 11.62 16.73 39.61
CA ARG A 24 12.06 18.12 39.65
C ARG A 24 13.59 18.14 39.62
N GLY A 25 14.17 18.89 38.70
CA GLY A 25 15.61 19.20 38.65
C GLY A 25 15.85 20.25 37.59
N VAL A 26 15.52 21.51 37.89
CA VAL A 26 16.48 22.60 38.18
C VAL A 26 17.18 23.13 36.93
N VAL A 27 16.81 24.37 36.64
CA VAL A 27 17.34 25.32 35.65
C VAL A 27 18.77 25.74 35.99
N LEU A 28 19.59 26.02 34.97
CA LEU A 28 20.44 27.23 34.79
C LEU A 28 21.89 26.95 34.33
N ALA A 29 22.28 27.51 33.17
CA ALA A 29 23.57 28.14 32.81
C ALA A 29 23.77 28.03 31.27
N LEU A 30 23.44 29.05 30.47
CA LEU A 30 24.24 30.24 30.15
C LEU A 30 25.65 29.93 29.64
N CYS A 31 25.83 29.96 28.31
CA CYS A 31 27.09 30.34 27.65
C CYS A 31 26.78 30.99 26.29
N LEU A 32 27.01 32.30 26.20
CA LEU A 32 27.12 33.09 24.98
C LEU A 32 28.30 32.60 24.13
N GLY A 33 28.17 32.61 22.80
CA GLY A 33 29.34 32.74 21.93
C GLY A 33 29.18 32.22 20.50
N LEU A 34 29.41 33.15 19.56
CA LEU A 34 29.82 32.98 18.15
C LEU A 34 28.72 32.87 17.08
N ALA A 35 28.59 34.00 16.37
CA ALA A 35 28.01 34.13 15.05
C ALA A 35 28.64 33.15 14.06
N GLY A 36 27.87 32.15 13.65
CA GLY A 36 28.12 31.34 12.47
C GLY A 36 27.01 31.62 11.46
N LEU A 37 27.38 32.07 10.27
CA LEU A 37 26.46 32.26 9.15
C LEU A 37 25.62 30.98 8.95
N PRO A 38 24.28 31.06 8.81
CA PRO A 38 23.53 29.89 8.38
C PRO A 38 23.97 29.57 6.95
N ALA A 39 24.76 28.50 6.80
CA ALA A 39 24.95 27.86 5.52
C ALA A 39 23.57 27.38 5.06
N ALA A 40 22.95 28.16 4.17
CA ALA A 40 21.76 27.78 3.45
C ALA A 40 22.13 26.58 2.56
N CYS A 41 21.96 25.38 3.13
CA CYS A 41 21.97 24.15 2.39
C CYS A 41 20.68 24.13 1.57
N SER A 42 20.70 24.79 0.41
CA SER A 42 19.68 24.64 -0.62
C SER A 42 19.81 23.25 -1.21
N GLY A 43 19.37 22.25 -0.45
CA GLY A 43 19.08 20.93 -0.96
C GLY A 43 17.83 21.05 -1.83
N THR A 44 18.03 21.35 -3.12
CA THR A 44 17.01 21.08 -4.13
C THR A 44 16.78 19.58 -4.09
N ALA A 45 15.70 19.16 -3.43
CA ALA A 45 15.17 17.83 -3.60
C ALA A 45 14.86 17.68 -5.08
N ALA A 46 15.69 16.93 -5.80
CA ALA A 46 15.38 16.54 -7.16
C ALA A 46 14.11 15.70 -7.07
N SER A 47 12.99 16.24 -7.56
CA SER A 47 11.79 15.45 -7.78
C SER A 47 12.20 14.27 -8.63
N THR A 48 12.16 13.06 -8.06
CA THR A 48 12.37 11.85 -8.84
C THR A 48 11.10 11.64 -9.62
N GLU A 49 11.17 11.88 -10.93
CA GLU A 49 10.05 11.64 -11.83
C GLU A 49 9.63 10.16 -11.74
N THR A 50 8.32 9.93 -11.61
CA THR A 50 7.72 8.60 -11.57
C THR A 50 6.79 8.39 -12.76
N GLN A 51 6.58 7.13 -13.13
CA GLN A 51 5.56 6.70 -14.05
C GLN A 51 4.60 5.75 -13.33
N ALA A 52 3.33 5.81 -13.71
CA ALA A 52 2.29 4.97 -13.13
C ALA A 52 2.24 3.61 -13.83
N VAL A 53 2.20 2.52 -13.06
CA VAL A 53 1.86 1.18 -13.52
C VAL A 53 0.53 0.77 -12.87
N ARG A 54 -0.43 0.36 -13.67
CA ARG A 54 -1.74 -0.09 -13.18
C ARG A 54 -1.68 -1.57 -12.81
N LEU A 55 -1.91 -1.91 -11.56
CA LEU A 55 -2.17 -3.28 -11.13
C LEU A 55 -3.68 -3.51 -11.09
N VAL A 56 -4.20 -4.36 -11.97
CA VAL A 56 -5.62 -4.72 -12.03
C VAL A 56 -5.85 -6.06 -11.36
N VAL A 57 -6.69 -6.06 -10.34
CA VAL A 57 -7.09 -7.24 -9.58
C VAL A 57 -8.55 -7.59 -9.92
N PRO A 58 -8.80 -8.66 -10.71
CA PRO A 58 -10.15 -9.02 -11.14
C PRO A 58 -10.90 -9.80 -10.06
N ASP A 59 -11.13 -9.16 -8.91
CA ASP A 59 -11.78 -9.81 -7.76
C ASP A 59 -13.31 -9.96 -7.88
N ALA A 60 -13.91 -9.28 -8.87
CA ALA A 60 -15.32 -9.31 -9.23
C ALA A 60 -16.27 -9.04 -8.06
N ASN A 61 -15.87 -8.21 -7.11
CA ASN A 61 -16.72 -7.83 -5.99
C ASN A 61 -17.70 -6.73 -6.41
N ILE A 62 -18.90 -6.76 -5.81
CA ILE A 62 -19.90 -5.72 -6.00
C ILE A 62 -19.56 -4.55 -5.07
N ARG A 63 -19.31 -3.36 -5.61
CA ARG A 63 -18.93 -2.12 -4.89
C ARG A 63 -19.50 -0.88 -5.59
N GLU A 64 -19.49 0.25 -4.90
CA GLU A 64 -19.65 1.53 -5.60
C GLU A 64 -18.32 1.84 -6.32
N PRO A 65 -18.34 2.34 -7.58
CA PRO A 65 -17.13 2.78 -8.24
C PRO A 65 -16.41 3.87 -7.42
N SER A 66 -15.08 3.87 -7.47
CA SER A 66 -14.18 4.72 -6.68
C SER A 66 -14.11 4.43 -5.18
N ASP A 67 -14.87 3.45 -4.66
CA ASP A 67 -14.65 2.96 -3.29
C ASP A 67 -13.23 2.43 -3.12
N PRO A 68 -12.55 2.68 -1.98
CA PRO A 68 -11.28 2.05 -1.68
C PRO A 68 -11.42 0.52 -1.64
N CYS A 69 -10.41 -0.17 -2.14
CA CYS A 69 -10.42 -1.62 -2.25
C CYS A 69 -9.04 -2.26 -2.06
N SER A 70 -9.07 -3.56 -1.82
CA SER A 70 -7.94 -4.46 -1.91
C SER A 70 -8.35 -5.70 -2.71
N GLY A 71 -7.37 -6.51 -3.10
CA GLY A 71 -7.63 -7.82 -3.66
C GLY A 71 -8.43 -8.70 -2.70
N ALA A 72 -9.29 -9.54 -3.29
CA ALA A 72 -10.16 -10.46 -2.55
C ALA A 72 -10.09 -11.88 -3.13
N ARG A 73 -10.71 -12.84 -2.43
CA ARG A 73 -10.77 -14.25 -2.82
C ARG A 73 -9.38 -14.86 -3.00
N ALA A 74 -9.02 -15.24 -4.23
CA ALA A 74 -7.72 -15.78 -4.59
C ALA A 74 -6.62 -14.69 -4.60
N PHE A 75 -6.99 -13.42 -4.74
CA PHE A 75 -6.09 -12.28 -4.84
C PHE A 75 -5.86 -11.57 -3.50
N ARG A 76 -6.11 -12.24 -2.37
CA ARG A 76 -5.94 -11.64 -1.04
C ARG A 76 -4.50 -11.22 -0.74
N TYR A 77 -3.52 -11.73 -1.49
CA TYR A 77 -2.12 -11.33 -1.40
C TYR A 77 -1.87 -9.93 -1.98
N ALA A 78 -2.74 -9.45 -2.88
CA ALA A 78 -2.67 -8.09 -3.44
C ALA A 78 -3.45 -7.13 -2.53
N HIS A 79 -2.82 -6.66 -1.46
CA HIS A 79 -3.43 -5.75 -0.49
C HIS A 79 -2.48 -4.57 -0.19
N PRO A 80 -2.98 -3.46 0.38
CA PRO A 80 -2.14 -2.34 0.77
C PRO A 80 -0.99 -2.80 1.67
N GLU A 81 0.18 -2.23 1.49
CA GLU A 81 1.43 -2.57 2.18
C GLU A 81 2.07 -3.91 1.79
N ALA A 82 1.43 -4.72 0.93
CA ALA A 82 2.07 -5.93 0.40
C ALA A 82 3.30 -5.53 -0.44
N ALA A 83 4.43 -6.20 -0.23
CA ALA A 83 5.65 -5.91 -0.98
C ALA A 83 5.48 -6.28 -2.45
N TYR A 84 6.02 -5.45 -3.35
CA TYR A 84 6.12 -5.76 -4.78
C TYR A 84 7.53 -5.51 -5.30
N GLU A 85 7.86 -6.22 -6.37
CA GLU A 85 9.07 -6.02 -7.16
C GLU A 85 8.69 -5.96 -8.64
N VAL A 86 9.29 -5.04 -9.38
CA VAL A 86 9.30 -5.02 -10.84
C VAL A 86 10.61 -5.63 -11.28
N VAL A 87 10.55 -6.71 -12.05
CA VAL A 87 11.70 -7.50 -12.47
C VAL A 87 11.79 -7.58 -13.98
N ALA A 88 13.01 -7.62 -14.53
CA ALA A 88 13.25 -7.98 -15.93
C ALA A 88 14.56 -8.76 -16.02
N ASP A 89 14.58 -9.81 -16.83
CA ASP A 89 15.74 -10.68 -17.02
C ASP A 89 16.37 -11.22 -15.71
N GLY A 90 15.57 -11.31 -14.64
CA GLY A 90 15.99 -11.77 -13.31
C GLY A 90 16.55 -10.67 -12.40
N ASP A 91 16.68 -9.44 -12.88
CA ASP A 91 17.11 -8.28 -12.09
C ASP A 91 15.90 -7.49 -11.55
N VAL A 92 16.00 -7.04 -10.29
CA VAL A 92 15.00 -6.16 -9.67
C VAL A 92 15.24 -4.73 -10.14
N LEU A 93 14.30 -4.20 -10.93
CA LEU A 93 14.36 -2.84 -11.48
C LEU A 93 13.78 -1.79 -10.51
N ALA A 94 12.72 -2.17 -9.78
CA ALA A 94 12.09 -1.34 -8.76
C ALA A 94 11.42 -2.22 -7.71
N ALA A 95 11.25 -1.69 -6.50
CA ALA A 95 10.53 -2.38 -5.43
C ALA A 95 9.78 -1.36 -4.57
N GLY A 96 8.73 -1.82 -3.91
CA GLY A 96 7.91 -0.97 -3.06
C GLY A 96 6.84 -1.74 -2.30
N ALA A 97 5.84 -1.01 -1.84
CA ALA A 97 4.66 -1.56 -1.20
C ALA A 97 3.41 -1.15 -1.99
N LEU A 98 2.47 -2.08 -2.16
CA LEU A 98 1.23 -1.82 -2.88
C LEU A 98 0.43 -0.71 -2.16
N PRO A 99 -0.09 0.28 -2.90
CA PRO A 99 -0.92 1.33 -2.32
C PRO A 99 -2.36 0.84 -2.09
N GLU A 100 -3.21 1.71 -1.54
CA GLU A 100 -4.65 1.50 -1.56
C GLU A 100 -5.18 1.48 -3.00
N GLY A 101 -6.02 0.47 -3.29
CA GLY A 101 -6.67 0.35 -4.59
C GLY A 101 -7.98 1.14 -4.64
N GLN A 102 -8.45 1.41 -5.86
CA GLN A 102 -9.76 2.00 -6.11
C GLN A 102 -10.60 1.05 -6.96
N ALA A 103 -11.88 0.95 -6.63
CA ALA A 103 -12.82 0.12 -7.35
C ALA A 103 -13.16 0.74 -8.71
N GLU A 104 -12.83 0.08 -9.80
CA GLU A 104 -13.23 0.49 -11.15
C GLU A 104 -14.31 -0.44 -11.69
N LYS A 105 -15.22 0.08 -12.52
CA LYS A 105 -16.29 -0.74 -13.10
C LYS A 105 -15.71 -1.87 -13.95
N ALA A 106 -16.17 -3.10 -13.72
CA ALA A 106 -15.73 -4.25 -14.50
C ALA A 106 -16.33 -4.28 -15.93
N PHE A 107 -17.45 -3.58 -16.14
CA PHE A 107 -18.13 -3.47 -17.43
C PHE A 107 -18.58 -2.04 -17.68
N SER A 108 -18.66 -1.65 -18.96
CA SER A 108 -19.14 -0.32 -19.37
C SER A 108 -20.67 -0.18 -19.38
N ILE A 109 -21.40 -1.28 -19.16
CA ILE A 109 -22.86 -1.30 -19.10
C ILE A 109 -23.33 -0.76 -17.76
N ASP A 110 -24.24 0.20 -17.78
CA ASP A 110 -24.93 0.65 -16.57
C ASP A 110 -26.01 -0.37 -16.17
N LEU A 111 -25.89 -0.90 -14.96
CA LEU A 111 -26.83 -1.87 -14.38
C LEU A 111 -27.98 -1.19 -13.62
N GLY A 112 -28.02 0.14 -13.56
CA GLY A 112 -29.07 0.89 -12.86
C GLY A 112 -28.99 0.77 -11.33
N SER A 113 -27.80 0.47 -10.80
CA SER A 113 -27.51 0.34 -9.37
C SER A 113 -26.21 1.07 -9.05
N ASP A 114 -26.14 1.77 -7.92
CA ASP A 114 -24.91 2.44 -7.48
C ASP A 114 -23.79 1.41 -7.21
N ARG A 115 -24.17 0.24 -6.70
CA ARG A 115 -23.26 -0.88 -6.49
C ARG A 115 -23.26 -1.79 -7.72
N GLN A 116 -22.10 -1.95 -8.35
CA GLN A 116 -21.92 -2.71 -9.59
C GLN A 116 -20.72 -3.68 -9.46
N PRO A 117 -20.57 -4.68 -10.33
CA PRO A 117 -19.35 -5.47 -10.41
C PRO A 117 -18.15 -4.57 -10.69
N THR A 118 -17.11 -4.70 -9.85
CA THR A 118 -15.88 -3.91 -9.94
C THR A 118 -14.66 -4.82 -10.02
N VAL A 119 -13.57 -4.26 -10.54
CA VAL A 119 -12.20 -4.72 -10.33
C VAL A 119 -11.51 -3.77 -9.35
N CYS A 120 -10.50 -4.24 -8.64
CA CYS A 120 -9.70 -3.37 -7.79
C CYS A 120 -8.43 -2.95 -8.53
N VAL A 121 -8.20 -1.64 -8.68
CA VAL A 121 -7.05 -1.10 -9.40
C VAL A 121 -6.12 -0.36 -8.44
N MET A 122 -4.85 -0.74 -8.41
CA MET A 122 -3.80 -0.08 -7.63
C MET A 122 -2.83 0.62 -8.60
N SER A 123 -2.49 1.89 -8.34
CA SER A 123 -1.57 2.65 -9.17
C SER A 123 -0.18 2.67 -8.53
N LEU A 124 0.75 1.88 -9.06
CA LEU A 124 2.12 1.78 -8.56
C LEU A 124 2.94 2.92 -9.13
N GLU A 125 3.71 3.59 -8.28
CA GLU A 125 4.68 4.59 -8.70
C GLU A 125 6.04 3.91 -8.91
N VAL A 126 6.48 3.85 -10.16
CA VAL A 126 7.79 3.30 -10.55
C VAL A 126 8.67 4.46 -11.02
N PRO A 127 9.98 4.50 -10.71
CA PRO A 127 10.85 5.54 -11.23
C PRO A 127 10.79 5.62 -12.75
N ALA A 128 10.64 6.82 -13.33
CA ALA A 128 10.51 7.00 -14.78
C ALA A 128 11.78 6.62 -15.59
N SER A 129 12.90 6.36 -14.89
CA SER A 129 14.13 5.84 -15.49
C SER A 129 14.12 4.33 -15.74
N VAL A 130 13.12 3.61 -15.22
CA VAL A 130 12.98 2.16 -15.39
C VAL A 130 12.33 1.87 -16.73
N ASP A 131 12.98 1.06 -17.57
CA ASP A 131 12.35 0.50 -18.77
C ASP A 131 11.43 -0.67 -18.38
N LEU A 132 10.16 -0.60 -18.78
CA LEU A 132 9.16 -1.62 -18.50
C LEU A 132 8.97 -2.61 -19.65
N ALA A 133 9.69 -2.46 -20.76
CA ALA A 133 9.59 -3.39 -21.88
C ALA A 133 10.02 -4.80 -21.47
N GLY A 134 9.07 -5.74 -21.45
CA GLY A 134 9.31 -7.12 -21.01
C GLY A 134 9.45 -7.29 -19.49
N ALA A 135 9.14 -6.25 -18.71
CA ALA A 135 9.14 -6.33 -17.26
C ALA A 135 7.93 -7.11 -16.72
N GLU A 136 8.11 -7.70 -15.55
CA GLU A 136 7.10 -8.46 -14.83
C GLU A 136 6.94 -7.90 -13.40
N LEU A 137 5.72 -7.95 -12.88
CA LEU A 137 5.39 -7.62 -11.51
C LEU A 137 5.34 -8.89 -10.66
N MET A 138 6.06 -8.85 -9.54
CA MET A 138 6.00 -9.82 -8.44
C MET A 138 5.35 -9.16 -7.23
N ILE A 139 4.49 -9.89 -6.51
CA ILE A 139 3.83 -9.44 -5.28
C ILE A 139 4.10 -10.46 -4.18
N GLY A 140 5.06 -10.18 -3.30
CA GLY A 140 5.63 -11.17 -2.40
C GLY A 140 6.12 -12.40 -3.19
N ASP A 141 5.65 -13.59 -2.79
CA ASP A 141 5.97 -14.86 -3.48
C ASP A 141 5.00 -15.17 -4.65
N HIS A 142 4.15 -14.22 -5.07
CA HIS A 142 3.17 -14.40 -6.13
C HIS A 142 3.59 -13.70 -7.43
N GLY A 143 3.58 -14.44 -8.54
CA GLY A 143 3.96 -13.95 -9.86
C GLY A 143 4.67 -15.02 -10.68
N PRO A 144 5.31 -14.65 -11.80
CA PRO A 144 5.35 -13.31 -12.38
C PRO A 144 4.06 -12.90 -13.09
N VAL A 145 3.78 -11.60 -13.14
CA VAL A 145 2.66 -11.01 -13.89
C VAL A 145 3.22 -10.04 -14.93
N PRO A 146 3.06 -10.29 -16.24
CA PRO A 146 3.57 -9.40 -17.27
C PRO A 146 3.01 -7.98 -17.13
N ILE A 147 3.89 -6.98 -17.32
CA ILE A 147 3.50 -5.57 -17.47
C ILE A 147 3.43 -5.27 -18.96
N GLU A 148 2.23 -5.00 -19.47
CA GLU A 148 1.97 -4.76 -20.89
C GLU A 148 1.35 -3.37 -21.09
N PRO A 149 1.66 -2.67 -22.21
CA PRO A 149 0.97 -1.43 -22.55
C PRO A 149 -0.52 -1.70 -22.78
N ASN A 150 -1.40 -0.89 -22.16
CA ASN A 150 -2.83 -0.98 -22.40
C ASN A 150 -3.27 0.01 -23.51
N PRO A 151 -3.57 -0.44 -24.74
CA PRO A 151 -3.93 0.45 -25.85
C PRO A 151 -5.29 1.14 -25.66
N ALA A 152 -6.12 0.69 -24.72
CA ALA A 152 -7.38 1.36 -24.38
C ALA A 152 -7.18 2.57 -23.45
N LEU A 153 -5.99 2.72 -22.87
CA LEU A 153 -5.62 3.77 -21.91
C LEU A 153 -4.34 4.48 -22.35
N ASP A 154 -4.23 4.85 -23.64
CA ASP A 154 -3.07 5.55 -24.20
C ASP A 154 -1.72 4.86 -23.88
N ASP A 155 -1.70 3.53 -23.97
CA ASP A 155 -0.54 2.67 -23.70
C ASP A 155 0.02 2.76 -22.26
N VAL A 156 -0.81 3.16 -21.29
CA VAL A 156 -0.44 3.09 -19.86
C VAL A 156 -0.03 1.66 -19.49
N PRO A 157 1.14 1.45 -18.85
CA PRO A 157 1.59 0.13 -18.45
C PRO A 157 0.63 -0.51 -17.43
N GLU A 158 0.25 -1.76 -17.68
CA GLU A 158 -0.73 -2.48 -16.88
C GLU A 158 -0.31 -3.94 -16.61
N ALA A 159 -0.47 -4.38 -15.37
CA ALA A 159 -0.32 -5.77 -14.93
C ALA A 159 -1.68 -6.29 -14.46
N VAL A 160 -2.18 -7.36 -15.08
CA VAL A 160 -3.51 -7.93 -14.78
C VAL A 160 -3.34 -9.29 -14.11
N LEU A 161 -3.78 -9.41 -12.85
CA LEU A 161 -3.74 -10.69 -12.13
C LEU A 161 -4.69 -11.71 -12.76
N ARG A 162 -4.35 -13.01 -12.68
CA ARG A 162 -5.13 -14.12 -13.26
C ARG A 162 -5.38 -15.22 -12.24
#